data_AF-A0A2N2GN89-F1
#
_entry.id   AF-A0A2N2GN89-F1
#
_cell.length_a   1.000
_cell.length_b   1.000
_cell.length_c   1.000
_cell.angle_alpha   90.00
_cell.angle_beta   90.00
_cell.angle_gamma   90.00
#
_symmetry.space_group_name_H-M   'P 1'
#
loop_
_entity.id
_entity.type
_entity.pdbx_description
1 polymer ?
#
loop_
_entity_poly.entity_id
_entity_poly.type
_entity_poly.pdbx_seq_one_letter_code
_entity_poly.pdbx_strand_id
1 'polypeptide(L)'
;MAVRRRLNRAREALGAEGGSALIETALVLPVVLVLVAGIVMTGRVVHAQVAVQAVVREAARTIAVAPSLEAGLGAAEARALAVADGHGLSPNDLALSLDAGGFGRGGTVRT
;
A
#
# COMPACT_ATOMS: atom_id res chain seq x y z
N MET A 1 8.72 0.33 66.16
CA MET A 1 9.34 1.02 64.98
C MET A 1 9.64 0.10 63.78
N ALA A 2 9.84 -1.21 63.95
CA ALA A 2 10.25 -2.11 62.85
C ALA A 2 9.18 -2.30 61.73
N VAL A 3 7.88 -2.25 62.06
CA VAL A 3 6.78 -2.50 61.11
C VAL A 3 6.67 -1.39 60.05
N ARG A 4 6.83 -0.12 60.43
CA ARG A 4 6.81 1.02 59.48
C ARG A 4 7.93 0.96 58.45
N ARG A 5 9.12 0.45 58.83
CA ARG A 5 10.25 0.30 57.90
C ARG A 5 10.01 -0.80 56.86
N ARG A 6 9.30 -1.88 57.22
CA ARG A 6 8.94 -2.96 56.28
C ARG A 6 7.91 -2.49 55.25
N LEU A 7 6.92 -1.72 55.68
CA LEU A 7 5.89 -1.17 54.78
C LEU A 7 6.46 -0.17 53.76
N ASN A 8 7.45 0.65 54.16
CA ASN A 8 8.09 1.57 53.22
C ASN A 8 8.91 0.86 52.14
N ARG A 9 9.68 -0.19 52.49
CA ARG A 9 10.45 -0.96 51.49
C ARG A 9 9.57 -1.70 50.49
N ALA A 10 8.45 -2.26 50.93
CA ALA A 10 7.52 -2.95 50.03
C ALA A 10 6.91 -1.97 49.01
N ARG A 11 6.59 -0.74 49.42
CA ARG A 11 6.08 0.31 48.52
C ARG A 11 7.14 0.82 47.54
N GLU A 12 8.39 0.94 47.98
CA GLU A 12 9.52 1.29 47.09
C GLU A 12 9.80 0.19 46.05
N ALA A 13 9.78 -1.09 46.45
CA ALA A 13 10.00 -2.21 45.53
C ALA A 13 8.88 -2.33 44.48
N LEU A 14 7.62 -2.24 44.91
CA LEU A 14 6.46 -2.30 44.01
C LEU A 14 6.39 -1.10 43.05
N GLY A 15 6.82 0.09 43.49
CA GLY A 15 6.92 1.28 42.63
C GLY A 15 8.10 1.24 41.66
N ALA A 16 9.22 0.64 42.06
CA ALA A 16 10.42 0.53 41.24
C ALA A 16 10.25 -0.49 40.09
N GLU A 17 9.64 -1.65 40.34
CA GLU A 17 9.43 -2.70 39.32
C GLU A 17 8.47 -2.23 38.20
N GLY A 18 7.33 -1.62 38.56
CA GLY A 18 6.38 -1.10 37.57
C GLY A 18 6.92 0.11 36.79
N GLY A 19 7.71 0.97 37.44
CA GLY A 19 8.38 2.09 36.80
C GLY A 19 9.45 1.67 35.78
N SER A 20 10.24 0.63 36.10
CA SER A 20 11.24 0.06 35.18
C SER A 20 10.58 -0.53 33.94
N ALA A 21 9.53 -1.33 34.12
CA ALA A 21 8.81 -1.96 33.01
C ALA A 21 8.20 -0.93 32.02
N LEU A 22 7.71 0.20 32.54
CA LEU A 22 7.21 1.30 31.70
C LEU A 22 8.33 1.96 30.89
N ILE A 23 9.51 2.18 31.49
CA ILE A 23 10.66 2.80 30.81
C ILE A 23 11.23 1.86 29.74
N GLU A 24 11.38 0.58 30.05
CA GLU A 24 11.84 -0.44 29.11
C GLU A 24 10.92 -0.54 27.89
N THR A 25 9.60 -0.54 28.13
CA THR A 25 8.60 -0.54 27.06
C THR A 25 8.67 0.76 26.25
N ALA A 26 8.81 1.91 26.90
CA ALA A 26 8.94 3.20 26.22
C ALA A 26 10.20 3.29 25.34
N LEU A 27 11.26 2.56 25.68
CA LEU A 27 12.50 2.49 24.87
C LEU A 27 12.35 1.59 23.64
N VAL A 28 11.62 0.47 23.76
CA VAL A 28 11.39 -0.49 22.66
C VAL A 28 10.28 -0.02 21.71
N LEU A 29 9.27 0.68 22.24
CA LEU A 29 8.09 1.10 21.50
C LEU A 29 8.41 1.88 20.21
N PRO A 30 9.34 2.87 20.19
CA PRO A 30 9.69 3.59 18.96
C PRO A 30 10.22 2.65 17.86
N VAL A 31 11.05 1.66 18.22
CA VAL A 31 11.60 0.68 17.28
C VAL A 31 10.47 -0.18 16.70
N VAL A 32 9.56 -0.66 17.56
CA VAL A 32 8.39 -1.44 17.12
C VAL A 32 7.49 -0.60 16.20
N LEU A 33 7.25 0.67 16.52
CA LEU A 33 6.46 1.57 15.68
C LEU A 33 7.10 1.78 14.31
N VAL A 34 8.42 1.97 14.24
CA VAL A 34 9.15 2.08 12.96
C VAL A 34 9.02 0.78 12.15
N LEU A 35 9.14 -0.39 12.80
CA LEU A 35 8.98 -1.67 12.13
C LEU A 35 7.56 -1.86 11.58
N VAL A 36 6.53 -1.58 12.38
CA VAL A 36 5.12 -1.64 11.96
C VAL A 36 4.87 -0.66 10.81
N ALA A 37 5.35 0.58 10.91
CA ALA A 37 5.23 1.57 9.86
C ALA A 37 5.91 1.09 8.56
N GLY A 38 7.11 0.52 8.65
CA GLY A 38 7.83 -0.04 7.51
C GLY A 38 7.06 -1.17 6.81
N ILE A 39 6.47 -2.08 7.59
CA ILE A 39 5.61 -3.15 7.06
C ILE A 39 4.41 -2.57 6.32
N VAL A 40 3.70 -1.62 6.93
CA VAL A 40 2.53 -0.97 6.32
C VAL A 40 2.91 -0.23 5.04
N MET A 41 4.00 0.55 5.04
CA MET A 41 4.47 1.28 3.87
C MET A 41 4.83 0.32 2.72
N THR A 42 5.55 -0.76 3.03
CA THR A 42 5.92 -1.77 2.02
C THR A 42 4.68 -2.44 1.44
N GLY A 43 3.72 -2.81 2.29
CA GLY A 43 2.44 -3.37 1.85
C GLY A 43 1.68 -2.43 0.92
N ARG A 44 1.65 -1.13 1.23
CA ARG A 44 1.02 -0.12 0.36
C ARG A 44 1.70 0.00 -1.00
N VAL A 45 3.03 -0.04 -1.05
CA VAL A 45 3.79 0.00 -2.32
C VAL A 45 3.49 -1.24 -3.16
N VAL A 46 3.56 -2.42 -2.57
CA VAL A 46 3.28 -3.69 -3.28
C VAL A 46 1.83 -3.73 -3.77
N HIS A 47 0.86 -3.30 -2.95
CA HIS A 47 -0.54 -3.19 -3.36
C HIS A 47 -0.71 -2.25 -4.57
N ALA A 48 -0.08 -1.07 -4.53
CA ALA A 48 -0.13 -0.12 -5.64
C ALA A 48 0.49 -0.70 -6.93
N GLN A 49 1.60 -1.44 -6.82
CA GLN A 49 2.21 -2.12 -7.97
C GLN A 49 1.25 -3.15 -8.60
N VAL A 50 0.61 -3.99 -7.78
CA VAL A 50 -0.37 -4.98 -8.27
C VAL A 50 -1.55 -4.27 -8.95
N ALA A 51 -2.07 -3.22 -8.32
CA ALA A 51 -3.18 -2.43 -8.86
C ALA A 51 -2.83 -1.80 -10.22
N VAL A 52 -1.67 -1.14 -10.35
CA VAL A 52 -1.22 -0.53 -11.61
C VAL A 52 -1.05 -1.58 -12.70
N GLN A 53 -0.47 -2.75 -12.38
CA GLN A 53 -0.34 -3.85 -13.34
C GLN A 53 -1.69 -4.39 -13.82
N ALA A 54 -2.68 -4.47 -12.92
CA ALA A 54 -4.04 -4.86 -13.28
C ALA A 54 -4.70 -3.84 -14.22
N VAL A 55 -4.57 -2.54 -13.91
CA VAL A 55 -5.06 -1.44 -14.74
C VAL A 55 -4.47 -1.50 -16.16
N VAL A 56 -3.14 -1.59 -16.27
CA VAL A 56 -2.44 -1.65 -17.56
C VAL A 56 -2.86 -2.89 -18.35
N ARG A 57 -2.89 -4.05 -17.71
CA ARG A 57 -3.25 -5.32 -18.36
C ARG A 57 -4.66 -5.26 -18.95
N GLU A 58 -5.62 -4.74 -18.19
CA GLU A 58 -6.99 -4.68 -18.64
C GLU A 58 -7.18 -3.61 -19.72
N ALA A 59 -6.54 -2.44 -19.60
CA ALA A 59 -6.54 -1.42 -20.65
C ALA A 59 -5.98 -1.96 -21.97
N ALA A 60 -4.80 -2.59 -21.93
CA ALA A 60 -4.16 -3.18 -23.11
C ALA A 60 -5.03 -4.27 -23.74
N ARG A 61 -5.65 -5.13 -22.93
CA ARG A 61 -6.59 -6.14 -23.40
C ARG A 61 -7.79 -5.50 -24.10
N THR A 62 -8.37 -4.46 -23.52
CA THR A 62 -9.52 -3.76 -24.10
C THR A 62 -9.18 -3.16 -25.45
N ILE A 63 -8.01 -2.54 -25.62
CA ILE A 63 -7.55 -2.03 -26.92
C ILE A 63 -7.35 -3.19 -27.91
N ALA A 64 -6.68 -4.27 -27.48
CA ALA A 64 -6.34 -5.39 -28.36
C ALA A 64 -7.56 -6.08 -28.98
N VAL A 65 -8.69 -6.13 -28.27
CA VAL A 65 -9.94 -6.76 -28.75
C VAL A 65 -10.93 -5.76 -29.36
N ALA A 66 -10.60 -4.47 -29.37
CA ALA A 66 -11.50 -3.44 -29.86
C ALA A 66 -11.76 -3.54 -31.38
N PRO A 67 -12.95 -3.13 -31.86
CA PRO A 67 -13.28 -3.16 -33.28
C PRO A 67 -12.50 -2.14 -34.11
N SER A 68 -12.07 -1.04 -33.49
CA SER A 68 -11.24 0.02 -34.08
C SER A 68 -10.40 0.67 -32.97
N LEU A 69 -9.33 1.37 -33.38
CA LEU A 69 -8.44 2.06 -32.44
C LEU A 69 -9.17 3.14 -31.64
N GLU A 70 -9.95 3.99 -32.33
CA GLU A 70 -10.69 5.09 -31.69
C GLU A 70 -11.69 4.59 -30.64
N ALA A 71 -12.47 3.55 -30.97
CA ALA A 71 -13.39 2.93 -30.01
C ALA A 71 -12.63 2.24 -28.86
N GLY A 72 -11.46 1.66 -29.15
CA GLY A 72 -10.61 0.98 -28.18
C GLY A 72 -10.02 1.92 -27.15
N LEU A 73 -9.56 3.12 -27.54
CA LEU A 73 -8.96 4.08 -26.63
C LEU A 73 -9.96 4.55 -25.57
N GLY A 74 -11.15 4.99 -25.98
CA GLY A 74 -12.19 5.42 -25.03
C GLY A 74 -12.67 4.30 -24.12
N ALA A 75 -12.83 3.08 -24.66
CA ALA A 75 -13.23 1.92 -23.86
C ALA A 75 -12.12 1.50 -22.87
N ALA A 76 -10.85 1.57 -23.28
CA ALA A 76 -9.72 1.20 -22.45
C ALA A 76 -9.50 2.21 -21.33
N GLU A 77 -9.68 3.50 -21.58
CA GLU A 77 -9.63 4.54 -20.55
C GLU A 77 -10.73 4.33 -19.50
N ALA A 78 -11.98 4.17 -19.93
CA ALA A 78 -13.09 3.89 -19.03
C ALA A 78 -12.86 2.62 -18.21
N ARG A 79 -12.32 1.57 -18.84
CA ARG A 79 -12.01 0.30 -18.16
C ARG A 79 -10.85 0.44 -17.18
N ALA A 80 -9.79 1.16 -17.56
CA ALA A 80 -8.65 1.45 -16.71
C ALA A 80 -9.07 2.17 -15.43
N LEU A 81 -9.91 3.21 -15.55
CA LEU A 81 -10.44 3.95 -14.42
C LEU A 81 -11.32 3.10 -13.51
N ALA A 82 -12.19 2.24 -14.08
CA ALA A 82 -13.01 1.33 -13.29
C ALA A 82 -12.18 0.29 -12.51
N VAL A 83 -11.10 -0.22 -13.11
CA VAL A 83 -10.17 -1.14 -12.43
C VAL A 83 -9.37 -0.41 -11.36
N ALA A 84 -8.93 0.82 -11.64
CA ALA A 84 -8.22 1.67 -10.69
C ALA A 84 -9.07 1.95 -9.44
N ASP A 85 -10.33 2.34 -9.63
CA ASP A 85 -11.30 2.57 -8.54
C ASP A 85 -11.52 1.31 -7.70
N GLY A 86 -11.69 0.16 -8.35
CA GLY A 86 -11.82 -1.15 -7.66
C GLY A 86 -10.61 -1.54 -6.81
N HIS A 87 -9.43 -0.97 -7.09
CA HIS A 87 -8.22 -1.15 -6.29
C HIS A 87 -7.95 -0.01 -5.28
N GLY A 88 -8.83 1.00 -5.22
CA GLY A 88 -8.69 2.17 -4.37
C GLY A 88 -7.61 3.15 -4.84
N LEU A 89 -7.25 3.14 -6.13
CA LEU A 89 -6.35 4.13 -6.71
C LEU A 89 -7.12 5.41 -7.00
N SER A 90 -6.69 6.53 -6.40
CA SER A 90 -7.25 7.85 -6.66
C SER A 90 -6.93 8.29 -8.10
N PRO A 91 -7.91 8.78 -8.87
CA PRO A 91 -7.66 9.36 -10.19
C PRO A 91 -6.67 10.54 -10.16
N ASN A 92 -6.58 11.26 -9.04
CA ASN A 92 -5.66 12.40 -8.91
C ASN A 92 -4.20 11.98 -8.78
N ASP A 93 -3.94 10.74 -8.35
CA ASP A 93 -2.60 10.21 -8.14
C ASP A 93 -2.18 9.26 -9.28
N LEU A 94 -3.01 9.14 -10.32
CA LEU A 94 -2.84 8.22 -11.44
C LEU A 94 -2.74 8.98 -12.76
N ALA A 95 -1.57 8.91 -13.41
CA ALA A 95 -1.39 9.39 -14.77
C ALA A 95 -1.60 8.23 -15.76
N LEU A 96 -2.63 8.33 -16.60
CA LEU A 96 -2.91 7.38 -17.68
C LEU A 96 -2.48 7.97 -19.01
N SER A 97 -1.66 7.23 -19.76
CA SER A 97 -1.32 7.51 -21.15
C SER A 97 -1.49 6.23 -21.94
N LEU A 98 -2.38 6.26 -22.93
CA LEU A 98 -2.67 5.13 -23.81
C LEU A 98 -2.08 5.45 -25.19
N ASP A 99 -1.00 4.77 -25.54
CA ASP A 99 -0.41 4.81 -26.87
C ASP A 99 -0.50 3.42 -27.49
N ALA A 100 -1.24 3.30 -28.59
CA ALA A 100 -1.39 2.05 -29.33
C ALA A 100 -0.28 1.83 -30.37
N GLY A 101 0.72 2.72 -30.45
CA GLY A 101 1.91 2.57 -31.31
C GLY A 101 1.59 2.50 -32.80
N GLY A 102 0.41 2.98 -33.22
CA GLY A 102 -0.04 2.92 -34.61
C GLY A 102 -0.45 1.51 -35.10
N PHE A 103 -0.57 0.51 -34.21
CA PHE A 103 -1.03 -0.82 -34.60
C PHE A 103 -2.50 -0.78 -35.05
N GLY A 104 -2.71 -1.07 -36.33
CA GLY A 104 -4.02 -1.23 -36.94
C GLY A 104 -4.50 -2.68 -36.92
N ARG A 105 -5.82 -2.86 -36.92
CA ARG A 105 -6.45 -4.18 -37.04
C ARG A 105 -5.97 -4.86 -38.33
N GLY A 106 -5.46 -6.09 -38.23
CA GLY A 106 -4.88 -6.82 -39.37
C GLY A 106 -3.41 -6.52 -39.69
N GLY A 107 -2.71 -5.77 -38.84
CA GLY A 107 -1.26 -5.57 -38.96
C GLY A 107 -0.46 -6.87 -38.85
N THR A 108 0.67 -6.95 -39.56
CA THR A 108 1.59 -8.09 -39.51
C THR A 108 2.76 -7.79 -38.58
N VAL A 109 3.11 -8.75 -37.72
CA VAL A 109 4.29 -8.65 -36.87
C VAL A 109 5.48 -9.19 -37.66
N ARG A 110 6.44 -8.33 -38.00
CA ARG A 110 7.75 -8.76 -38.50
C ARG A 110 8.71 -8.93 -37.33
N THR A 111 9.29 -10.13 -37.24
CA THR A 111 10.42 -10.46 -36.36
C THR A 111 11.74 -10.20 -37.04
#